data_AF-A0A945TNJ9-F1
#
_entry.id   AF-A0A945TNJ9-F1
#
_cell.length_a   1.000
_cell.length_b   1.000
_cell.length_c   1.000
_cell.angle_alpha   90.00
_cell.angle_beta   90.00
_cell.angle_gamma   90.00
#
_symmetry.space_group_name_H-M   'P 1'
#
loop_
_entity.id
_entity.type
_entity.pdbx_description
1 polymer ?
#
loop_
_entity_poly.entity_id
_entity_poly.type
_entity_poly.pdbx_seq_one_letter_code
_entity_poly.pdbx_strand_id
1 'polypeptide(L)'
;MNRPSLVSCEGVVATDQQDDFTLIFLPAALSGCRRVAGDSLDDLFCLSTITPRGQREMSIFGKDEAAIQKFAATMPVPEFRKGSFTKPGPLNFAKVAIVTTAALHREGADGFELGDSDYHYETLPRQARDLALGHHSVNFDRGGFAADINVVYPIDRLHEMTEDGIIGSVAENHYAFAGNQSETVSEIRLDSGPLCAEEMLSEGVDVVILTGT
;
A
#
# COMPACT_ATOMS: atom_id res chain seq x y z
N MET A 1 17.18 -5.57 -32.47
CA MET A 1 16.09 -4.61 -32.19
C MET A 1 14.97 -5.40 -31.53
N ASN A 2 14.89 -5.38 -30.20
CA ASN A 2 13.82 -6.03 -29.46
C ASN A 2 13.31 -5.02 -28.42
N ARG A 3 12.09 -4.54 -28.60
CA ARG A 3 11.38 -3.78 -27.56
C ARG A 3 10.86 -4.79 -26.53
N PRO A 4 11.13 -4.65 -25.22
CA PRO A 4 10.34 -5.33 -24.24
C PRO A 4 8.97 -4.65 -24.16
N SER A 5 7.95 -5.49 -24.22
CA SER A 5 6.52 -5.18 -24.15
C SER A 5 6.09 -4.68 -22.76
N LEU A 6 5.11 -3.77 -22.78
CA LEU A 6 4.24 -3.27 -21.71
C LEU A 6 4.19 -4.13 -20.42
N VAL A 7 4.53 -3.48 -19.30
CA VAL A 7 4.16 -3.89 -17.94
C VAL A 7 2.69 -3.51 -17.76
N SER A 8 1.79 -4.48 -17.63
CA SER A 8 0.42 -4.17 -17.19
C SER A 8 0.42 -4.04 -15.66
N CYS A 9 0.27 -2.81 -15.19
CA CYS A 9 -0.08 -2.53 -13.81
C CYS A 9 -1.57 -2.88 -13.64
N GLU A 10 -1.89 -4.16 -13.46
CA GLU A 10 -3.23 -4.57 -13.01
C GLU A 10 -3.30 -4.45 -11.49
N GLY A 11 -3.43 -3.21 -11.02
CA GLY A 11 -3.88 -2.90 -9.67
C GLY A 11 -5.27 -2.28 -9.77
N VAL A 12 -6.27 -3.09 -10.10
CA VAL A 12 -7.67 -2.65 -10.13
C VAL A 12 -8.39 -3.27 -8.95
N VAL A 13 -8.78 -2.44 -7.98
CA VAL A 13 -9.68 -2.81 -6.90
C VAL A 13 -11.03 -2.16 -7.15
N ALA A 14 -12.07 -2.98 -7.22
CA ALA A 14 -13.46 -2.56 -7.16
C ALA A 14 -14.26 -3.67 -6.43
N THR A 15 -15.49 -3.44 -6.00
CA THR A 15 -16.26 -4.27 -5.05
C THR A 15 -17.70 -4.55 -5.50
N ASP A 16 -18.29 -5.68 -5.03
CA ASP A 16 -19.72 -5.94 -4.74
C ASP A 16 -20.05 -7.46 -4.71
N GLN A 17 -20.53 -7.97 -3.55
CA GLN A 17 -21.91 -8.44 -3.35
C GLN A 17 -22.08 -9.02 -1.94
N GLN A 18 -22.98 -8.37 -1.20
CA GLN A 18 -23.51 -8.69 0.14
C GLN A 18 -22.59 -8.27 1.30
N ASP A 19 -22.90 -7.09 1.82
CA ASP A 19 -22.69 -6.65 3.21
C ASP A 19 -21.35 -7.09 3.82
N ASP A 20 -20.28 -6.40 3.42
CA ASP A 20 -19.08 -6.10 4.22
C ASP A 20 -17.95 -5.66 3.26
N PHE A 21 -17.55 -4.38 3.34
CA PHE A 21 -16.35 -3.88 2.66
C PHE A 21 -15.11 -4.22 3.48
N THR A 22 -14.01 -4.56 2.84
CA THR A 22 -12.72 -4.68 3.52
C THR A 22 -11.62 -4.17 2.60
N LEU A 23 -11.00 -3.04 2.96
CA LEU A 23 -9.76 -2.58 2.35
C LEU A 23 -8.65 -3.53 2.80
N ILE A 24 -8.11 -4.32 1.87
CA ILE A 24 -6.98 -5.20 2.13
C ILE A 24 -5.72 -4.45 1.69
N PHE A 25 -4.99 -3.90 2.65
CA PHE A 25 -3.66 -3.36 2.42
C PHE A 25 -2.68 -4.52 2.22
N LEU A 26 -2.17 -4.66 1.00
CA LEU A 26 -1.04 -5.55 0.73
C LEU A 26 0.25 -4.82 1.14
N PRO A 27 1.13 -5.43 1.94
CA PRO A 27 2.47 -4.91 2.10
C PRO A 27 3.16 -4.87 0.74
N ALA A 28 3.84 -3.75 0.44
CA ALA A 28 4.57 -3.53 -0.80
C ALA A 28 5.39 -4.77 -1.18
N ALA A 29 5.13 -5.31 -2.38
CA ALA A 29 5.65 -6.59 -2.83
C ALA A 29 7.18 -6.57 -3.04
N LEU A 30 7.88 -7.50 -2.40
CA LEU A 30 9.18 -7.98 -2.88
C LEU A 30 8.96 -8.94 -4.05
N SER A 31 9.58 -8.62 -5.17
CA SER A 31 9.44 -9.30 -6.46
C SER A 31 10.04 -10.72 -6.46
N GLY A 32 9.37 -11.67 -7.14
CA GLY A 32 10.01 -12.88 -7.68
C GLY A 32 9.59 -14.20 -7.05
N CYS A 33 8.36 -14.65 -7.29
CA CYS A 33 7.88 -15.95 -6.82
C CYS A 33 8.24 -17.10 -7.78
N ARG A 34 8.85 -18.18 -7.25
CA ARG A 34 8.81 -19.52 -7.86
C ARG A 34 8.73 -20.57 -6.73
N ARG A 35 7.64 -21.35 -6.70
CA ARG A 35 7.37 -22.46 -5.75
C ARG A 35 8.44 -23.56 -5.86
N VAL A 36 8.71 -24.29 -4.77
CA VAL A 36 8.47 -25.75 -4.58
C VAL A 36 8.61 -26.12 -3.08
N ALA A 37 7.82 -27.14 -2.70
CA ALA A 37 7.50 -27.73 -1.40
C ALA A 37 8.65 -28.33 -0.57
N GLY A 38 8.37 -28.50 0.74
CA GLY A 38 8.95 -29.57 1.56
C GLY A 38 9.50 -29.16 2.92
N ASP A 39 8.76 -29.58 3.95
CA ASP A 39 9.23 -30.12 5.24
C ASP A 39 9.43 -29.27 6.51
N SER A 40 8.81 -29.86 7.55
CA SER A 40 8.71 -29.68 9.00
C SER A 40 9.40 -28.54 9.74
N LEU A 41 8.57 -27.89 10.56
CA LEU A 41 8.87 -27.30 11.85
C LEU A 41 9.62 -28.30 12.73
N ASP A 42 10.92 -28.09 12.94
CA ASP A 42 11.71 -28.46 14.13
C ASP A 42 13.16 -28.10 13.79
N ASP A 43 13.61 -26.92 14.24
CA ASP A 43 15.00 -26.58 14.58
C ASP A 43 15.15 -25.05 14.72
N LEU A 44 14.35 -24.49 15.62
CA LEU A 44 14.64 -23.20 16.23
C LEU A 44 15.10 -23.53 17.64
N PHE A 45 16.42 -23.64 17.88
CA PHE A 45 17.14 -23.21 19.09
C PHE A 45 18.57 -23.78 19.12
N CYS A 46 19.55 -22.87 19.22
CA CYS A 46 20.95 -23.11 19.61
C CYS A 46 21.81 -24.09 18.79
N LEU A 47 22.62 -23.54 17.88
CA LEU A 47 24.01 -24.02 17.75
C LEU A 47 24.97 -22.86 17.49
N SER A 48 25.63 -22.41 18.55
CA SER A 48 26.83 -21.58 18.50
C SER A 48 27.97 -22.38 17.90
N THR A 49 28.18 -22.26 16.58
CA THR A 49 29.40 -22.75 15.96
C THR A 49 30.50 -21.69 16.08
N ILE A 50 31.51 -22.01 16.87
CA ILE A 50 32.79 -21.29 16.93
C ILE A 50 33.44 -21.41 15.54
N THR A 51 33.59 -20.30 14.82
CA THR A 51 34.33 -20.25 13.55
C THR A 51 35.71 -19.59 13.77
N PRO A 52 36.80 -20.09 13.14
CA PRO A 52 38.14 -19.56 13.36
C PRO A 52 38.27 -18.09 12.92
N ARG A 53 39.21 -17.37 13.55
CA ARG A 53 39.58 -15.99 13.19
C ARG A 53 40.10 -15.93 11.74
N GLY A 54 39.23 -15.53 10.83
CA GLY A 54 39.55 -15.19 9.44
C GLY A 54 38.38 -14.42 8.84
N GLN A 55 38.46 -13.09 8.88
CA GLN A 55 37.58 -12.11 8.23
C GLN A 55 36.10 -12.50 8.13
N ARG A 56 35.34 -12.30 9.22
CA ARG A 56 33.91 -12.02 9.08
C ARG A 56 33.77 -10.53 8.83
N GLU A 57 33.52 -10.15 7.59
CA GLU A 57 32.83 -8.89 7.34
C GLU A 57 31.48 -9.02 8.05
N MET A 58 31.31 -8.29 9.16
CA MET A 58 30.03 -8.27 9.84
C MET A 58 29.08 -7.49 8.95
N SER A 59 28.29 -8.20 8.14
CA SER A 59 27.16 -7.60 7.45
C SER A 59 26.27 -6.95 8.50
N ILE A 60 26.19 -5.63 8.48
CA ILE A 60 25.23 -4.89 9.30
C ILE A 60 23.85 -5.46 8.98
N PHE A 61 23.11 -5.90 10.00
CA PHE A 61 21.74 -6.36 9.83
C PHE A 61 20.96 -5.29 9.07
N GLY A 62 20.39 -5.63 7.91
CA GLY A 62 19.73 -4.68 7.02
C GLY A 62 20.55 -4.12 5.84
N LYS A 63 21.78 -4.60 5.59
CA LYS A 63 22.56 -4.23 4.38
C LYS A 63 22.97 -5.39 3.47
N ASP A 64 22.78 -6.64 3.92
CA ASP A 64 22.98 -7.81 3.07
C ASP A 64 21.67 -8.09 2.32
N GLU A 65 21.61 -7.63 1.07
CA GLU A 65 20.45 -7.77 0.20
C GLU A 65 20.05 -9.24 0.01
N ALA A 66 21.02 -10.15 -0.11
CA ALA A 66 20.74 -11.57 -0.28
C ALA A 66 20.14 -12.18 1.00
N ALA A 67 20.63 -11.76 2.17
CA ALA A 67 20.06 -12.18 3.45
C ALA A 67 18.64 -11.61 3.67
N ILE A 68 18.41 -10.35 3.33
CA ILE A 68 17.08 -9.69 3.41
C ILE A 68 16.09 -10.40 2.48
N GLN A 69 16.46 -10.64 1.23
CA GLN A 69 15.60 -11.34 0.27
C GLN A 69 15.26 -12.76 0.76
N LYS A 70 16.25 -13.50 1.25
CA LYS A 70 16.04 -14.86 1.77
C LYS A 70 15.11 -14.85 2.99
N PHE A 71 15.29 -13.89 3.91
CA PHE A 71 14.41 -13.75 5.08
C PHE A 71 12.99 -13.37 4.67
N ALA A 72 12.83 -12.34 3.83
CA ALA A 72 11.52 -11.90 3.37
C ALA A 72 10.75 -13.00 2.63
N ALA A 73 11.44 -13.83 1.84
CA ALA A 73 10.84 -14.97 1.16
C ALA A 73 10.30 -16.06 2.12
N THR A 74 10.73 -16.05 3.38
CA THR A 74 10.23 -16.97 4.42
C THR A 74 9.10 -16.37 5.27
N MET A 75 8.82 -15.07 5.13
CA MET A 75 7.75 -14.45 5.89
C MET A 75 6.38 -14.96 5.42
N PRO A 76 5.46 -15.27 6.34
CA PRO A 76 4.11 -15.66 5.96
C PRO A 76 3.43 -14.49 5.25
N VAL A 77 2.94 -14.74 4.03
CA VAL A 77 2.11 -13.79 3.29
C VAL A 77 0.66 -14.28 3.38
N PRO A 78 -0.31 -13.41 3.69
CA PRO A 78 -1.71 -13.81 3.73
C PRO A 78 -2.17 -14.40 2.38
N GLU A 79 -2.78 -15.59 2.41
CA GLU A 79 -3.39 -16.19 1.22
C GLU A 79 -4.89 -15.85 1.16
N PHE A 80 -5.26 -15.01 0.21
CA PHE A 80 -6.66 -14.68 -0.04
C PHE A 80 -7.27 -15.66 -1.04
N ARG A 81 -8.11 -16.59 -0.57
CA ARG A 81 -8.76 -17.61 -1.41
C ARG A 81 -9.70 -17.02 -2.48
N LYS A 82 -10.29 -15.87 -2.19
CA LYS A 82 -11.14 -15.09 -3.10
C LYS A 82 -10.85 -13.63 -2.84
N GLY A 83 -10.31 -12.92 -3.83
CA GLY A 83 -10.24 -11.47 -3.77
C GLY A 83 -11.63 -10.87 -4.00
N SER A 84 -11.98 -9.84 -3.24
CA SER A 84 -13.25 -9.10 -3.40
C SER A 84 -13.19 -8.08 -4.54
N PHE A 85 -12.38 -8.34 -5.56
CA PHE A 85 -12.21 -7.48 -6.72
C PHE A 85 -13.40 -7.61 -7.67
N THR A 86 -13.93 -6.49 -8.13
CA THR A 86 -14.90 -6.40 -9.22
C THR A 86 -14.26 -5.83 -10.45
N LYS A 87 -14.93 -6.10 -11.55
CA LYS A 87 -14.53 -5.65 -12.86
C LYS A 87 -15.15 -4.27 -13.06
N PRO A 88 -14.35 -3.20 -13.16
CA PRO A 88 -14.90 -1.89 -13.44
C PRO A 88 -15.48 -1.85 -14.86
N GLY A 89 -16.32 -0.85 -15.10
CA GLY A 89 -16.67 -0.46 -16.47
C GLY A 89 -15.45 0.02 -17.26
N PRO A 90 -15.66 0.50 -18.51
CA PRO A 90 -14.58 1.10 -19.28
C PRO A 90 -14.00 2.32 -18.55
N LEU A 91 -12.66 2.40 -18.45
CA LEU A 91 -11.98 3.41 -17.64
C LEU A 91 -12.30 4.84 -18.06
N ASN A 92 -12.51 5.09 -19.35
CA ASN A 92 -12.87 6.39 -19.90
C ASN A 92 -14.27 6.89 -19.46
N PHE A 93 -15.05 6.08 -18.75
CA PHE A 93 -16.26 6.50 -18.03
C PHE A 93 -16.11 6.45 -16.52
N ALA A 94 -15.01 5.89 -16.00
CA ALA A 94 -14.80 5.67 -14.58
C ALA A 94 -14.38 6.96 -13.86
N LYS A 95 -14.94 7.17 -12.67
CA LYS A 95 -14.43 8.10 -11.67
C LYS A 95 -13.39 7.40 -10.79
N VAL A 96 -12.21 8.02 -10.66
CA VAL A 96 -11.07 7.42 -9.95
C VAL A 96 -10.71 8.20 -8.69
N ALA A 97 -10.58 7.49 -7.56
CA ALA A 97 -10.10 8.05 -6.30
C ALA A 97 -8.73 7.45 -5.90
N ILE A 98 -8.00 8.15 -5.04
CA ILE A 98 -6.77 7.69 -4.41
C ILE A 98 -7.09 7.29 -2.97
N VAL A 99 -6.60 6.11 -2.57
CA VAL A 99 -6.51 5.71 -1.17
C VAL A 99 -5.02 5.43 -0.89
N THR A 100 -4.44 6.14 0.06
CA THR A 100 -3.00 6.05 0.37
C THR A 100 -2.76 5.60 1.81
N THR A 101 -1.73 4.78 2.05
CA THR A 101 -1.26 4.45 3.41
C THR A 101 -0.17 5.38 3.92
N ALA A 102 0.03 6.50 3.22
CA ALA A 102 1.07 7.47 3.50
C ALA A 102 0.83 8.35 4.73
N ALA A 103 -0.28 8.14 5.46
CA ALA A 103 -0.69 8.98 6.58
C ALA A 103 -0.75 10.47 6.19
N LEU A 104 -1.20 10.78 4.96
CA LEU A 104 -1.28 12.17 4.51
C LEU A 104 -2.41 12.91 5.23
N HIS A 105 -2.12 14.12 5.67
CA HIS A 105 -3.09 15.04 6.25
C HIS A 105 -2.78 16.45 5.75
N ARG A 106 -3.75 17.36 5.89
CA ARG A 106 -3.56 18.78 5.54
C ARG A 106 -2.57 19.43 6.51
N GLU A 107 -1.74 20.34 6.02
CA GLU A 107 -0.88 21.15 6.90
C GLU A 107 -1.73 21.89 7.96
N GLY A 108 -1.35 21.73 9.23
CA GLY A 108 -2.04 22.35 10.36
C GLY A 108 -3.25 21.58 10.89
N ALA A 109 -3.62 20.44 10.28
CA ALA A 109 -4.51 19.46 10.91
C ALA A 109 -3.75 18.65 11.98
N ASP A 110 -4.50 18.00 12.88
CA ASP A 110 -3.92 17.17 13.94
C ASP A 110 -3.18 15.94 13.38
N GLY A 111 -3.60 15.45 12.21
CA GLY A 111 -2.97 14.31 11.53
C GLY A 111 -3.17 13.01 12.29
N PHE A 112 -2.17 12.12 12.22
CA PHE A 112 -2.25 10.78 12.80
C PHE A 112 -1.54 10.65 14.14
N GLU A 113 -2.18 9.94 15.06
CA GLU A 113 -1.65 9.65 16.39
C GLU A 113 -0.44 8.71 16.32
N LEU A 114 0.45 8.83 17.32
CA LEU A 114 1.60 7.95 17.44
C LEU A 114 1.17 6.59 18.00
N GLY A 115 1.52 5.50 17.31
CA GLY A 115 1.19 4.14 17.74
C GLY A 115 0.69 3.31 16.57
N ASP A 116 -0.01 2.22 16.83
CA ASP A 116 -0.64 1.35 15.83
C ASP A 116 -2.16 1.26 16.01
N SER A 117 -2.70 2.08 16.91
CA SER A 117 -4.13 2.15 17.26
C SER A 117 -4.90 3.19 16.47
N ASP A 118 -4.23 3.93 15.58
CA ASP A 118 -4.88 4.96 14.80
C ASP A 118 -5.44 4.38 13.49
N TYR A 119 -6.72 4.02 13.52
CA TYR A 119 -7.46 3.45 12.41
C TYR A 119 -8.31 4.48 11.65
N HIS A 120 -8.27 5.77 12.00
CA HIS A 120 -9.05 6.77 11.27
C HIS A 120 -8.48 6.98 9.85
N TYR A 121 -9.25 7.68 9.02
CA TYR A 121 -8.78 8.17 7.73
C TYR A 121 -8.99 9.67 7.61
N GLU A 122 -8.11 10.31 6.85
CA GLU A 122 -8.24 11.70 6.47
C GLU A 122 -8.90 11.80 5.10
N THR A 123 -9.84 12.74 4.95
CA THR A 123 -10.47 13.07 3.67
C THR A 123 -9.76 14.26 3.04
N LEU A 124 -9.17 14.05 1.88
CA LEU A 124 -8.33 14.99 1.16
C LEU A 124 -9.09 15.53 -0.06
N PRO A 125 -9.43 16.82 -0.11
CA PRO A 125 -10.02 17.42 -1.30
C PRO A 125 -9.10 17.26 -2.51
N ARG A 126 -9.66 17.03 -3.69
CA ARG A 126 -8.95 16.87 -4.98
C ARG A 126 -7.88 17.94 -5.25
N GLN A 127 -8.13 19.17 -4.83
CA GLN A 127 -7.23 20.31 -5.05
C GLN A 127 -6.19 20.47 -3.92
N ALA A 128 -6.18 19.61 -2.91
CA ALA A 128 -5.23 19.67 -1.81
C ALA A 128 -3.79 19.51 -2.33
N ARG A 129 -2.90 20.39 -1.86
CA ARG A 129 -1.46 20.38 -2.19
C ARG A 129 -0.60 20.70 -0.97
N ASP A 130 -1.19 21.34 0.04
CA ASP A 130 -0.70 21.50 1.40
C ASP A 130 -0.90 20.19 2.19
N LEU A 131 -0.18 19.14 1.78
CA LEU A 131 -0.18 17.84 2.46
C LEU A 131 1.13 17.61 3.20
N ALA A 132 1.04 16.95 4.36
CA ALA A 132 2.18 16.51 5.15
C ALA A 132 2.09 14.99 5.42
N LEU A 133 3.25 14.34 5.55
CA LEU A 133 3.34 12.94 5.96
C LEU A 133 3.16 12.81 7.48
N GLY A 134 2.20 11.99 7.90
CA GLY A 134 1.95 11.62 9.30
C GLY A 134 2.74 10.39 9.77
N HIS A 135 3.59 9.79 8.92
CA HIS A 135 4.43 8.66 9.34
C HIS A 135 5.48 9.11 10.37
N HIS A 136 5.40 8.55 11.58
CA HIS A 136 6.32 8.86 12.68
C HIS A 136 7.61 8.04 12.67
N SER A 137 7.70 7.02 11.80
CA SER A 137 8.88 6.15 11.72
C SER A 137 10.12 6.91 11.25
N VAL A 138 11.21 6.81 12.01
CA VAL A 138 12.52 7.36 11.64
C VAL A 138 13.17 6.64 10.47
N ASN A 139 12.74 5.40 10.22
CA ASN A 139 13.25 4.56 9.13
C ASN A 139 12.49 4.80 7.82
N PHE A 140 11.51 5.71 7.81
CA PHE A 140 10.74 6.02 6.63
C PHE A 140 11.42 7.09 5.76
N ASP A 141 11.62 6.78 4.47
CA ASP A 141 12.23 7.70 3.52
C ASP A 141 11.23 8.77 3.07
N ARG A 142 11.46 10.01 3.52
CA ARG A 142 10.64 11.17 3.17
C ARG A 142 11.12 11.84 1.88
N GLY A 143 12.26 11.43 1.33
CA GLY A 143 12.88 12.02 0.15
C GLY A 143 11.99 11.91 -1.09
N GLY A 144 11.35 10.76 -1.31
CA GLY A 144 10.42 10.55 -2.43
C GLY A 144 9.26 11.55 -2.41
N PHE A 145 8.53 11.61 -1.31
CA PHE A 145 7.45 12.58 -1.11
C PHE A 145 7.92 14.04 -1.20
N ALA A 146 9.05 14.36 -0.57
CA ALA A 146 9.60 15.72 -0.60
C ALA A 146 10.03 16.15 -2.01
N ALA A 147 10.43 15.21 -2.87
CA ALA A 147 10.78 15.48 -4.26
C ALA A 147 9.54 15.57 -5.15
N ASP A 148 8.57 14.67 -4.98
CA ASP A 148 7.31 14.65 -5.73
C ASP A 148 6.19 13.99 -4.92
N ILE A 149 5.16 14.78 -4.61
CA ILE A 149 3.93 14.33 -3.95
C ILE A 149 3.25 13.17 -4.70
N ASN A 150 3.41 13.11 -6.02
CA ASN A 150 2.79 12.08 -6.86
C ASN A 150 3.36 10.68 -6.62
N VAL A 151 4.44 10.53 -5.86
CA VAL A 151 4.94 9.22 -5.43
C VAL A 151 3.93 8.48 -4.55
N VAL A 152 3.24 9.22 -3.67
CA VAL A 152 2.29 8.67 -2.70
C VAL A 152 0.86 9.19 -2.88
N TYR A 153 0.70 10.26 -3.67
CA TYR A 153 -0.57 10.90 -3.98
C TYR A 153 -0.57 11.38 -5.45
N PRO A 154 -0.73 10.47 -6.42
CA PRO A 154 -0.55 10.70 -7.87
C PRO A 154 -1.70 11.51 -8.49
N ILE A 155 -2.11 12.59 -7.83
CA ILE A 155 -3.25 13.43 -8.22
C ILE A 155 -3.02 14.10 -9.57
N ASP A 156 -1.81 14.56 -9.85
CA ASP A 156 -1.50 15.22 -11.13
C ASP A 156 -1.54 14.20 -12.27
N ARG A 157 -1.11 12.95 -12.01
CA ARG A 157 -1.21 11.86 -12.98
C ARG A 157 -2.66 11.51 -13.30
N LEU A 158 -3.56 11.57 -12.31
CA LEU A 158 -5.00 11.38 -12.57
C LEU A 158 -5.60 12.52 -13.39
N HIS A 159 -5.17 13.76 -13.15
CA HIS A 159 -5.57 14.89 -13.98
C HIS A 159 -5.11 14.73 -15.43
N GLU A 160 -3.83 14.38 -15.65
CA GLU A 160 -3.28 14.08 -16.98
C GLU A 160 -4.08 12.96 -17.69
N MET A 161 -4.39 11.86 -16.98
CA MET A 161 -5.20 10.77 -17.53
C MET A 161 -6.63 11.20 -17.90
N THR A 162 -7.20 12.16 -17.20
CA THR A 162 -8.51 12.72 -17.53
C THR A 162 -8.42 13.59 -18.78
N GLU A 163 -7.37 14.42 -18.89
CA GLU A 163 -7.10 15.26 -20.07
C GLU A 163 -6.88 14.40 -21.33
N ASP A 164 -6.18 13.28 -21.19
CA ASP A 164 -5.94 12.31 -22.27
C ASP A 164 -7.17 11.43 -22.58
N GLY A 165 -8.26 11.54 -21.79
CA GLY A 165 -9.48 10.73 -21.94
C GLY A 165 -9.30 9.25 -21.61
N ILE A 166 -8.24 8.90 -20.88
CA ILE A 166 -7.96 7.54 -20.39
C ILE A 166 -8.95 7.18 -19.28
N ILE A 167 -9.23 8.12 -18.38
CA ILE A 167 -10.24 7.98 -17.33
C ILE A 167 -11.36 8.99 -17.52
N GLY A 168 -12.55 8.69 -16.98
CA GLY A 168 -13.72 9.57 -17.12
C GLY A 168 -13.60 10.82 -16.24
N SER A 169 -13.23 10.67 -14.97
CA SER A 169 -13.02 11.80 -14.06
C SER A 169 -12.16 11.43 -12.84
N VAL A 170 -11.65 12.45 -12.15
CA VAL A 170 -11.02 12.32 -10.83
C VAL A 170 -12.07 12.61 -9.76
N ALA A 171 -12.10 11.82 -8.69
CA ALA A 171 -12.96 12.06 -7.54
C ALA A 171 -12.69 13.42 -6.88
N GLU A 172 -13.70 14.00 -6.25
CA GLU A 172 -13.59 15.24 -5.47
C GLU A 172 -12.91 15.01 -4.12
N ASN A 173 -13.02 13.79 -3.57
CA ASN A 173 -12.34 13.38 -2.34
C ASN A 173 -11.41 12.19 -2.58
N HIS A 174 -10.34 12.19 -1.79
CA HIS A 174 -9.35 11.14 -1.70
C HIS A 174 -9.07 10.83 -0.24
N TYR A 175 -8.44 9.69 0.05
CA TYR A 175 -8.40 9.19 1.41
C TYR A 175 -7.00 8.75 1.81
N ALA A 176 -6.64 9.01 3.05
CA ALA A 176 -5.36 8.60 3.61
C ALA A 176 -5.55 7.86 4.93
N PHE A 177 -4.82 6.76 5.08
CA PHE A 177 -4.72 5.97 6.30
C PHE A 177 -3.28 5.96 6.79
N ALA A 178 -3.10 5.75 8.09
CA ALA A 178 -1.81 5.39 8.66
C ALA A 178 -1.45 3.94 8.27
N GLY A 179 -0.24 3.73 7.74
CA GLY A 179 0.22 2.38 7.37
C GLY A 179 0.63 1.50 8.56
N ASN A 180 0.93 2.12 9.70
CA ASN A 180 1.22 1.49 10.99
C ASN A 180 -0.11 1.13 11.69
N GLN A 181 -0.45 -0.16 11.65
CA GLN A 181 -1.70 -0.68 12.17
C GLN A 181 -1.48 -1.87 13.09
N SER A 182 -2.47 -2.13 13.94
CA SER A 182 -2.52 -3.31 14.81
C SER A 182 -2.34 -4.59 13.97
N GLU A 183 -1.76 -5.64 14.56
CA GLU A 183 -1.48 -6.91 13.86
C GLU A 183 -2.74 -7.51 13.20
N THR A 184 -3.90 -7.33 13.83
CA THR A 184 -5.17 -7.90 13.36
C THR A 184 -5.82 -7.06 12.26
N VAL A 185 -5.44 -5.78 12.15
CA VAL A 185 -6.06 -4.73 11.32
C VAL A 185 -7.59 -4.70 11.43
N SER A 186 -8.15 -5.18 12.55
CA SER A 186 -9.59 -5.41 12.71
C SER A 186 -10.38 -4.12 12.60
N GLU A 187 -9.87 -3.05 13.19
CA GLU A 187 -10.51 -1.74 13.22
C GLU A 187 -10.65 -1.17 11.81
N ILE A 188 -9.59 -1.23 10.99
CA ILE A 188 -9.69 -0.85 9.57
C ILE A 188 -10.67 -1.76 8.82
N ARG A 189 -10.60 -3.07 9.05
CA ARG A 189 -11.39 -4.04 8.27
C ARG A 189 -12.89 -3.97 8.57
N LEU A 190 -13.25 -3.63 9.80
CA LEU A 190 -14.62 -3.73 10.32
C LEU A 190 -15.28 -2.37 10.56
N ASP A 191 -14.51 -1.28 10.59
CA ASP A 191 -15.02 0.06 10.90
C ASP A 191 -14.61 1.09 9.84
N SER A 192 -13.38 1.60 9.89
CA SER A 192 -12.98 2.75 9.06
C SER A 192 -12.87 2.46 7.57
N GLY A 193 -12.49 1.24 7.19
CA GLY A 193 -12.47 0.79 5.80
C GLY A 193 -13.86 0.77 5.16
N PRO A 194 -14.86 0.08 5.76
CA PRO A 194 -16.25 0.18 5.34
C PRO A 194 -16.79 1.61 5.24
N LEU A 195 -16.54 2.45 6.25
CA LEU A 195 -17.01 3.85 6.24
C LEU A 195 -16.40 4.65 5.09
N CYS A 196 -15.08 4.55 4.87
CA CYS A 196 -14.40 5.20 3.74
C CYS A 196 -14.96 4.70 2.40
N ALA A 197 -15.27 3.40 2.30
CA ALA A 197 -15.87 2.84 1.10
C ALA A 197 -17.29 3.35 0.84
N GLU A 198 -18.11 3.52 1.88
CA GLU A 198 -19.45 4.13 1.76
C GLU A 198 -19.36 5.56 1.24
N GLU A 199 -18.40 6.36 1.70
CA GLU A 199 -18.19 7.71 1.16
C GLU A 199 -17.83 7.68 -0.33
N MET A 200 -16.89 6.82 -0.74
CA MET A 200 -16.50 6.64 -2.14
C MET A 200 -17.68 6.19 -3.02
N LEU A 201 -18.50 5.26 -2.53
CA LEU A 201 -19.71 4.83 -3.23
C LEU A 201 -20.73 5.95 -3.35
N SER A 202 -20.91 6.74 -2.29
CA SER A 202 -21.82 7.90 -2.29
C SER A 202 -21.38 8.97 -3.30
N GLU A 203 -20.08 9.11 -3.52
CA GLU A 203 -19.49 9.99 -4.52
C GLU A 203 -19.54 9.40 -5.94
N GLY A 204 -19.86 8.12 -6.09
CA GLY A 204 -19.87 7.40 -7.36
C GLY A 204 -18.46 7.14 -7.89
N VAL A 205 -17.51 6.80 -7.01
CA VAL A 205 -16.18 6.30 -7.39
C VAL A 205 -16.31 4.89 -7.94
N ASP A 206 -15.74 4.65 -9.12
CA ASP A 206 -15.75 3.34 -9.78
C ASP A 206 -14.46 2.55 -9.55
N VAL A 207 -13.33 3.27 -9.40
CA VAL A 207 -11.99 2.69 -9.30
C VAL A 207 -11.19 3.41 -8.23
N VAL A 208 -10.47 2.64 -7.41
CA VAL A 208 -9.53 3.16 -6.43
C VAL A 208 -8.11 2.79 -6.83
N ILE A 209 -7.21 3.77 -6.80
CA ILE A 209 -5.77 3.53 -6.81
C ILE A 209 -5.28 3.46 -5.37
N LEU A 210 -4.75 2.29 -5.00
CA LEU A 210 -4.06 2.10 -3.74
C LEU A 210 -2.60 2.49 -3.88
N THR A 211 -2.14 3.38 -3.00
CA THR A 211 -0.75 3.84 -2.97
C THR A 211 -0.15 3.60 -1.59
N GLY A 212 1.13 3.25 -1.59
CA GLY A 212 1.93 3.08 -0.40
C GLY A 212 2.97 4.17 -0.27
N THR A 213 3.61 4.19 0.89
CA THR A 213 4.76 5.03 1.21
C THR A 213 6.07 4.34 0.90
#